data_AF-A0AAP5N5V2-F1
#
_entry.id   AF-A0AAP5N5V2-F1
#
_cell.length_a   1.000
_cell.length_b   1.000
_cell.length_c   1.000
_cell.angle_alpha   90.00
_cell.angle_beta   90.00
_cell.angle_gamma   90.00
#
_symmetry.space_group_name_H-M   'P 1'
#
loop_
_entity.id
_entity.type
_entity.pdbx_description
1 polymer ?
#
loop_
_entity_poly.entity_id
_entity_poly.type
_entity_poly.pdbx_seq_one_letter_code
_entity_poly.pdbx_strand_id
1 'polypeptide(L)'
;MTTREQITRLSSYIQKLKESGYPHLPNWLVTKSGQYWVSHNGRPYYMTDWVEGSGIQSEEDYENLGRALATLHNNCKDSLPSMSRYTYKQTKLFKLQD
;
A
#
# COMPACT_ATOMS: atom_id res chain seq x y z
N MET A 1 8.07 11.34 12.07
CA MET A 1 6.88 11.43 11.21
C MET A 1 5.66 11.34 12.10
N THR A 2 4.76 12.31 12.06
CA THR A 2 3.53 12.33 12.88
C THR A 2 2.44 11.45 12.25
N THR A 3 1.44 11.02 13.03
CA THR A 3 0.30 10.23 12.51
C THR A 3 -0.44 10.94 11.37
N ARG A 4 -0.46 12.29 11.41
CA ARG A 4 -1.07 13.11 10.36
C ARG A 4 -0.26 13.10 9.06
N GLU A 5 1.07 13.20 9.15
CA GLU A 5 1.95 13.06 7.99
C GLU A 5 1.84 11.67 7.36
N GLN A 6 1.74 10.63 8.19
CA GLN A 6 1.57 9.25 7.73
C GLN A 6 0.26 9.06 6.97
N ILE A 7 -0.88 9.51 7.50
CA ILE A 7 -2.18 9.34 6.80
C ILE A 7 -2.26 10.20 5.53
N THR A 8 -1.66 11.39 5.54
CA THR A 8 -1.60 12.26 4.35
C THR A 8 -0.82 11.58 3.23
N ARG A 9 0.35 11.02 3.57
CA ARG A 9 1.15 10.24 2.62
C ARG A 9 0.46 8.97 2.16
N LEU A 10 -0.23 8.26 3.06
CA LEU A 10 -1.00 7.09 2.69
C LEU A 10 -2.08 7.46 1.67
N SER A 11 -2.87 8.50 1.95
CA SER A 11 -3.95 8.93 1.04
C SER A 11 -3.45 9.33 -0.35
N SER A 12 -2.24 9.89 -0.47
CA SER A 12 -1.67 10.20 -1.79
C SER A 12 -1.23 8.95 -2.55
N TYR A 13 -0.73 7.91 -1.87
CA TYR A 13 -0.46 6.63 -2.52
C TYR A 13 -1.73 5.91 -2.96
N ILE A 14 -2.78 5.92 -2.13
CA ILE A 14 -4.08 5.35 -2.49
C ILE A 14 -4.64 6.01 -3.74
N GLN A 15 -4.58 7.34 -3.82
CA GLN A 15 -5.03 8.07 -5.00
C GLN A 15 -4.25 7.65 -6.25
N LYS A 16 -2.92 7.55 -6.17
CA LYS A 16 -2.09 7.10 -7.29
C LYS A 16 -2.42 5.68 -7.73
N LEU A 17 -2.60 4.75 -6.80
CA LEU A 17 -2.97 3.37 -7.11
C LEU A 17 -4.35 3.28 -7.75
N LYS A 18 -5.28 4.13 -7.35
CA LYS A 18 -6.58 4.26 -7.98
C LYS A 18 -6.46 4.79 -9.42
N GLU A 19 -5.67 5.84 -9.63
CA GLU A 19 -5.41 6.43 -10.95
C GLU A 19 -4.67 5.46 -11.89
N SER A 20 -3.78 4.61 -11.35
CA SER A 20 -3.07 3.60 -12.13
C SER A 20 -3.87 2.32 -12.38
N GLY A 21 -5.09 2.23 -11.85
CA GLY A 21 -5.97 1.07 -12.01
C GLY A 21 -5.47 -0.18 -11.29
N TYR A 22 -4.77 -0.02 -10.16
CA TYR A 22 -4.27 -1.17 -9.38
C TYR A 22 -5.43 -2.06 -8.89
N PRO A 23 -5.49 -3.33 -9.30
CA PRO A 23 -6.69 -4.16 -9.12
C PRO A 23 -6.87 -4.69 -7.70
N HIS A 24 -5.82 -4.69 -6.88
CA HIS A 24 -5.86 -5.21 -5.50
C HIS A 24 -5.98 -4.10 -4.45
N LEU A 25 -6.61 -2.98 -4.83
CA LEU A 25 -6.93 -1.89 -3.91
C LEU A 25 -8.40 -2.00 -3.48
N PRO A 26 -8.72 -2.07 -2.19
CA PRO A 26 -10.10 -1.88 -1.76
C PRO A 26 -10.57 -0.48 -2.14
N ASN A 27 -11.86 -0.31 -2.39
CA ASN A 27 -12.38 1.02 -2.64
C ASN A 27 -12.33 1.86 -1.35
N TRP A 28 -11.60 2.98 -1.41
CA TRP A 28 -11.53 3.94 -0.31
C TRP A 28 -12.70 4.89 -0.38
N LEU A 29 -13.48 4.92 0.69
CA LEU A 29 -14.64 5.78 0.81
C LEU A 29 -14.17 7.20 1.14
N VAL A 30 -14.76 8.16 0.44
CA VAL A 30 -14.53 9.58 0.68
C VAL A 30 -15.67 10.16 1.50
N THR A 31 -15.37 11.17 2.31
CA THR A 31 -16.39 12.00 2.96
C THR A 31 -17.24 12.70 1.89
N LYS A 32 -18.37 13.31 2.32
CA LYS A 32 -19.18 14.18 1.45
C LYS A 32 -18.37 15.36 0.85
N SER A 33 -17.27 15.75 1.49
CA SER A 33 -16.34 16.78 1.01
C SER A 33 -15.21 16.23 0.13
N GLY A 34 -15.18 14.92 -0.15
CA GLY A 34 -14.18 14.28 -1.00
C GLY A 34 -12.88 13.89 -0.30
N GLN A 35 -12.82 13.94 1.03
CA GLN A 35 -11.60 13.61 1.79
C GLN A 35 -11.54 12.10 2.12
N TYR A 36 -10.36 11.49 1.99
CA TYR A 36 -10.14 10.07 2.31
C TYR A 36 -10.07 9.74 3.81
N TRP A 37 -9.90 10.74 4.66
CA TRP A 37 -9.77 10.54 6.10
C TRP A 37 -10.26 11.79 6.85
N VAL A 38 -10.64 11.58 8.11
CA VAL A 38 -11.05 12.65 9.04
C VAL A 38 -10.23 12.56 10.31
N SER A 39 -10.02 13.69 10.99
CA SER A 39 -9.41 13.71 12.32
C SER A 39 -10.49 13.83 13.39
N HIS A 40 -10.46 12.96 14.39
CA HIS A 40 -11.31 13.06 15.58
C HIS A 40 -10.45 12.84 16.83
N ASN A 41 -10.50 13.77 17.78
CA ASN A 41 -9.65 13.77 18.99
C ASN A 41 -8.15 13.59 18.69
N GLY A 42 -7.66 14.24 17.62
CA GLY A 42 -6.26 14.17 17.19
C GLY A 42 -5.85 12.87 16.51
N ARG A 43 -6.79 11.93 16.30
CA ARG A 43 -6.54 10.63 15.64
C ARG A 43 -7.18 10.62 14.24
N PRO A 44 -6.45 10.17 13.21
CA PRO A 44 -7.02 10.02 11.88
C PRO A 44 -7.83 8.73 11.76
N TYR A 45 -8.97 8.81 11.09
CA TYR A 45 -9.85 7.70 10.74
C TYR A 45 -10.12 7.72 9.23
N TYR A 46 -10.18 6.56 8.61
CA TYR A 46 -10.53 6.37 7.21
C TYR A 46 -11.50 5.19 7.08
N MET A 47 -12.15 5.06 5.92
CA MET A 47 -13.08 3.98 5.64
C MET A 47 -12.80 3.37 4.28
N THR A 48 -12.94 2.06 4.18
CA THR A 48 -12.86 1.30 2.94
C THR A 48 -14.04 0.36 2.86
N ASP A 49 -14.37 -0.07 1.64
CA ASP A 49 -15.29 -1.19 1.47
C ASP A 49 -14.75 -2.45 2.15
N TRP A 50 -15.66 -3.30 2.59
CA TRP A 50 -15.33 -4.60 3.15
C TRP A 50 -14.72 -5.48 2.05
N VAL A 51 -13.59 -6.11 2.35
CA VAL A 51 -12.96 -7.09 1.46
C VAL A 51 -13.26 -8.47 2.01
N GLU A 52 -14.05 -9.24 1.27
CA GLU A 52 -14.17 -10.66 1.53
C GLU A 52 -12.87 -11.35 1.12
N GLY A 53 -12.25 -12.06 2.05
CA GLY A 53 -10.96 -12.70 1.83
C GLY A 53 -10.87 -14.00 2.62
N SER A 54 -10.11 -14.94 2.07
CA SER A 54 -9.70 -16.17 2.74
C SER A 54 -8.26 -16.04 3.23
N GLY A 55 -7.90 -16.89 4.18
CA GLY A 55 -6.48 -17.08 4.51
C GLY A 55 -5.70 -17.62 3.31
N ILE A 56 -4.40 -17.39 3.31
CA ILE A 56 -3.46 -18.01 2.35
C ILE A 56 -3.39 -19.51 2.69
N GLN A 57 -3.69 -20.37 1.72
CA GLN A 57 -3.78 -21.82 1.95
C GLN A 57 -2.92 -22.65 0.98
N SER A 58 -2.55 -22.09 -0.17
CA SER A 58 -1.86 -22.81 -1.24
C SER A 58 -0.61 -22.08 -1.74
N GLU A 59 0.25 -22.80 -2.46
CA GLU A 59 1.39 -22.21 -3.17
C GLU A 59 0.94 -21.19 -4.22
N GLU A 60 -0.20 -21.43 -4.88
CA GLU A 60 -0.77 -20.50 -5.85
C GLU A 60 -1.14 -19.15 -5.22
N ASP A 61 -1.65 -19.16 -3.98
CA ASP A 61 -1.94 -17.93 -3.23
C ASP A 61 -0.67 -17.11 -2.98
N TYR A 62 0.46 -17.77 -2.70
CA TYR A 62 1.75 -17.10 -2.56
C TYR A 62 2.24 -16.51 -3.88
N GLU A 63 2.05 -17.20 -4.99
CA GLU A 63 2.37 -16.63 -6.30
C GLU A 63 1.51 -15.40 -6.62
N ASN A 64 0.21 -15.46 -6.35
CA ASN A 64 -0.73 -14.36 -6.56
C ASN A 64 -0.38 -13.16 -5.68
N LEU A 65 0.00 -13.40 -4.42
CA LEU A 65 0.54 -12.38 -3.54
C LEU A 65 1.83 -11.76 -4.11
N GLY A 66 2.75 -12.59 -4.60
CA GLY A 66 3.98 -12.13 -5.24
C GLY A 66 3.72 -11.24 -6.46
N ARG A 67 2.80 -11.65 -7.33
CA ARG A 67 2.36 -10.87 -8.51
C ARG A 67 1.71 -9.54 -8.11
N ALA A 68 0.86 -9.54 -7.08
CA ALA A 68 0.24 -8.33 -6.56
C ALA A 68 1.30 -7.35 -6.02
N LEU A 69 2.25 -7.83 -5.21
CA LEU A 69 3.33 -7.02 -4.66
C LEU A 69 4.29 -6.47 -5.72
N ALA A 70 4.64 -7.28 -6.73
CA ALA A 70 5.47 -6.83 -7.84
C ALA A 70 4.77 -5.70 -8.63
N THR A 71 3.48 -5.87 -8.91
CA THR A 71 2.65 -4.86 -9.56
C THR A 71 2.55 -3.59 -8.72
N LEU A 72 2.36 -3.71 -7.40
CA LEU A 72 2.34 -2.58 -6.47
C LEU A 72 3.66 -1.80 -6.52
N HIS A 73 4.80 -2.49 -6.44
CA HIS A 73 6.12 -1.85 -6.51
C HIS A 73 6.35 -1.11 -7.82
N ASN A 74 5.91 -1.68 -8.94
CA ASN A 74 6.05 -1.04 -10.25
C ASN A 74 5.20 0.22 -10.35
N ASN A 75 3.95 0.20 -9.88
CA ASN A 75 3.07 1.38 -9.87
C ASN A 75 3.60 2.52 -8.98
N CYS A 76 4.26 2.18 -7.87
CA CYS A 76 4.74 3.16 -6.91
C CYS A 76 6.20 3.60 -7.17
N LYS A 77 6.91 3.04 -8.14
CA LYS A 77 8.37 3.18 -8.33
C LYS A 77 8.87 4.62 -8.31
N ASP A 78 8.16 5.53 -8.96
CA ASP A 78 8.55 6.94 -9.07
C ASP A 78 8.14 7.79 -7.86
N SER A 79 7.39 7.20 -6.93
CA SER A 79 6.81 7.89 -5.77
C SER A 79 7.34 7.39 -4.42
N LEU A 80 8.07 6.28 -4.42
CA LEU A 80 8.64 5.72 -3.21
C LEU A 80 9.87 6.51 -2.78
N PRO A 81 10.05 6.70 -1.46
CA PRO A 81 11.30 7.26 -0.95
C PRO A 81 12.44 6.30 -1.26
N SER A 82 13.66 6.83 -1.33
CA SER A 82 14.87 6.01 -1.44
C SER A 82 14.84 4.87 -0.42
N MET A 83 15.07 3.65 -0.90
CA MET A 83 15.08 2.45 -0.08
C MET A 83 16.06 2.63 1.09
N SER A 84 15.67 2.19 2.29
CA SER A 84 16.57 2.28 3.43
C SER A 84 17.86 1.51 3.15
N ARG A 85 18.99 2.02 3.65
CA ARG A 85 20.30 1.36 3.50
C ARG A 85 20.31 -0.07 4.03
N TYR A 86 19.48 -0.37 5.03
CA TYR A 86 19.31 -1.70 5.60
C TYR A 86 18.59 -2.64 4.63
N THR A 87 17.43 -2.24 4.11
CA THR A 87 16.66 -3.02 3.14
C THR A 87 17.46 -3.29 1.86
N TYR A 88 18.24 -2.30 1.41
CA TYR A 88 19.15 -2.47 0.28
C TYR A 88 20.24 -3.51 0.54
N LYS A 89 20.83 -3.51 1.75
CA LYS A 89 21.81 -4.54 2.13
C LYS A 89 21.20 -5.94 2.15
N GLN A 90 20.01 -6.10 2.75
CA GLN A 90 19.35 -7.40 2.85
C GLN A 90 18.93 -7.95 1.48
N THR A 91 18.32 -7.12 0.63
CA THR A 91 17.97 -7.52 -0.74
C THR A 91 19.20 -7.91 -1.57
N LYS A 92 20.34 -7.24 -1.36
CA LYS A 92 21.61 -7.63 -2.00
C LYS A 92 22.12 -8.99 -1.51
N LEU A 93 21.94 -9.31 -0.23
CA LEU A 93 22.32 -10.61 0.33
C LEU A 93 21.49 -11.75 -0.25
N PHE A 94 20.18 -11.59 -0.39
CA PHE A 94 19.32 -12.60 -1.01
C PHE A 94 19.68 -12.86 -2.47
N LYS A 95 19.96 -11.81 -3.25
CA LYS A 95 20.44 -11.94 -4.65
C LYS A 95 21.81 -12.62 -4.81
N LEU A 96 22.57 -12.77 -3.74
CA LEU A 96 23.86 -13.48 -3.74
C LEU A 96 23.72 -14.94 -3.32
N GLN A 97 22.56 -15.34 -2.81
CA GLN A 97 22.26 -16.71 -2.35
C GLN A 97 21.46 -17.52 -3.36
N ASP A 98 20.88 -16.87 -4.37
CA ASP A 98 20.32 -17.48 -5.60
C ASP A 98 21.39 -17.58 -6.70
#